data_AF-A0A1Y4MTP9-F1
#
_entry.id   AF-A0A1Y4MTP9-F1
#
_cell.length_a   1.000
_cell.length_b   1.000
_cell.length_c   1.000
_cell.angle_alpha   90.00
_cell.angle_beta   90.00
_cell.angle_gamma   90.00
#
_symmetry.space_group_name_H-M   'P 1'
#
loop_
_entity.id
_entity.type
_entity.pdbx_description
1 polymer ?
#
loop_
_entity_poly.entity_id
_entity_poly.type
_entity_poly.pdbx_seq_one_letter_code
_entity_poly.pdbx_strand_id
1 'polypeptide(L)'
;MPQEPFLFILLLLTLFSFLAAAAAAILAAKAAGNGRTDMDGLYNALDRQRTALSEEARQTRQESSRAAMEAVESLGRTLAAGQQQQSRELSIRQDSLQKTVAELTRGIDGRFAQFMAQNEQQLSGIRSTVENRLSAMQEDNAAKLEQMRKTVDERLEKTLETRLGQSFKMVSERLEQVYKGLGEMQTLAAGVGDLKKVLSNVKTRGLLGEVQLGAILEDILAPGQYETNVATRRDSRNPVEFAVVLPGDGETPVYLPIDAKFPADAYIQLTQAYDLGDREAIDEAARLLKTRVKAFARDIRDKYIDPPHTTDFAVMFLPFEGLYAQVLQLDLVEQLQRDYKVVVAGPTTMAALLNSLQMGFKTLAIQKRSAEVWQVLGAVKTEFNRFGDVLETTQQRLEQAGSELDKLVGVRTRAIRRRLAQVGELPETDAAALLGGDE
;
A
#
# COMPACT_ATOMS: atom_id res chain seq x y z
N MET A 1 98.39 10.25 -9.81
CA MET A 1 99.51 10.06 -10.77
C MET A 1 100.20 11.41 -10.95
N PRO A 2 101.54 11.46 -10.95
CA PRO A 2 102.27 12.25 -9.96
C PRO A 2 102.69 13.64 -10.46
N GLN A 3 102.55 14.67 -9.59
CA GLN A 3 103.12 16.02 -9.77
C GLN A 3 104.56 16.13 -9.22
N GLU A 4 105.24 15.00 -9.06
CA GLU A 4 106.65 14.92 -8.65
C GLU A 4 107.66 15.58 -9.63
N PRO A 5 107.48 15.64 -10.97
CA PRO A 5 108.55 16.15 -11.82
C PRO A 5 108.72 17.68 -11.73
N PHE A 6 107.66 18.44 -11.41
CA PHE A 6 107.72 19.91 -11.44
C PHE A 6 108.49 20.48 -10.22
N LEU A 7 108.30 19.86 -9.05
CA LEU A 7 109.00 20.24 -7.82
C LEU A 7 110.49 19.87 -7.89
N PHE A 8 110.83 18.75 -8.53
CA PHE A 8 112.21 18.33 -8.79
C PHE A 8 112.94 19.28 -9.76
N ILE A 9 112.25 19.77 -10.80
CA ILE A 9 112.81 20.76 -11.74
C ILE A 9 113.07 22.10 -11.05
N LEU A 10 112.18 22.53 -10.16
CA LEU A 10 112.33 23.78 -9.40
C LEU A 10 113.49 23.69 -8.38
N LEU A 11 113.66 22.53 -7.75
CA LEU A 11 114.80 22.25 -6.86
C LEU A 11 116.14 22.17 -7.63
N LEU A 12 116.16 21.61 -8.83
CA LEU A 12 117.36 21.59 -9.69
C LEU A 12 117.76 22.98 -10.17
N LEU A 13 116.78 23.83 -10.55
CA LEU A 13 117.04 25.21 -10.97
C LEU A 13 117.56 26.10 -9.84
N THR A 14 117.04 25.91 -8.62
CA THR A 14 117.52 26.63 -7.42
C THR A 14 118.89 26.14 -6.97
N LEU A 15 119.18 24.83 -7.09
CA LEU A 15 120.51 24.29 -6.80
C LEU A 15 121.56 24.76 -7.82
N PHE A 16 121.20 24.84 -9.11
CA PHE A 16 122.07 25.32 -10.17
C PHE A 16 122.39 26.81 -10.03
N SER A 17 121.40 27.65 -9.66
CA SER A 17 121.63 29.07 -9.41
C SER A 17 122.54 29.29 -8.18
N PHE A 18 122.40 28.45 -7.16
CA PHE A 18 123.25 28.51 -5.96
C PHE A 18 124.70 28.07 -6.25
N LEU A 19 124.90 27.01 -7.04
CA LEU A 19 126.23 26.56 -7.49
C LEU A 19 126.94 27.59 -8.39
N ALA A 20 126.20 28.24 -9.28
CA ALA A 20 126.72 29.32 -10.12
C ALA A 20 127.16 30.54 -9.28
N ALA A 21 126.38 30.90 -8.26
CA ALA A 21 126.72 31.97 -7.32
C ALA A 21 127.97 31.62 -6.47
N ALA A 22 128.08 30.38 -5.99
CA ALA A 22 129.24 29.91 -5.25
C ALA A 22 130.52 29.88 -6.13
N ALA A 23 130.42 29.46 -7.39
CA ALA A 23 131.54 29.48 -8.33
C ALA A 23 132.01 30.91 -8.66
N ALA A 24 131.07 31.85 -8.83
CA ALA A 24 131.38 33.26 -9.02
C ALA A 24 132.05 33.88 -7.79
N ALA A 25 131.60 33.52 -6.58
CA ALA A 25 132.21 33.96 -5.32
C ALA A 25 133.64 33.42 -5.14
N ILE A 26 133.90 32.16 -5.52
CA ILE A 26 135.24 31.55 -5.46
C ILE A 26 136.19 32.19 -6.49
N LEU A 27 135.72 32.49 -7.71
CA LEU A 27 136.50 33.20 -8.73
C LEU A 27 136.83 34.64 -8.30
N ALA A 28 135.88 35.33 -7.66
CA ALA A 28 136.11 36.65 -7.08
C ALA A 28 137.11 36.60 -5.90
N ALA A 29 136.99 35.59 -5.03
CA ALA A 29 137.91 35.38 -3.91
C ALA A 29 139.35 35.02 -4.37
N LYS A 30 139.51 34.33 -5.51
CA LYS A 30 140.83 34.00 -6.07
C LYS A 30 141.48 35.16 -6.83
N ALA A 31 140.68 36.11 -7.32
CA ALA A 31 141.16 37.33 -7.95
C ALA A 31 141.55 38.43 -6.94
N ALA A 32 140.98 38.39 -5.74
CA ALA A 32 141.16 39.42 -4.71
C ALA A 32 142.16 38.97 -3.62
N GLY A 33 143.43 38.86 -3.99
CA GLY A 33 144.52 38.80 -3.03
C GLY A 33 144.81 40.17 -2.40
N ASN A 34 143.96 40.62 -1.47
CA ASN A 34 144.29 41.40 -0.27
C ASN A 34 143.01 42.01 0.33
N GLY A 35 142.61 41.49 1.49
CA GLY A 35 141.47 41.97 2.25
C GLY A 35 141.75 43.25 3.02
N ARG A 36 140.74 44.13 3.07
CA ARG A 36 140.17 44.72 4.30
C ARG A 36 139.01 45.70 4.08
N THR A 37 138.49 45.85 2.86
CA THR A 37 137.40 46.79 2.52
C THR A 37 136.02 46.14 2.31
N ASP A 38 135.85 44.84 2.60
CA ASP A 38 134.68 44.06 2.12
C ASP A 38 133.60 43.75 3.18
N MET A 39 133.72 44.27 4.40
CA MET A 39 132.70 44.06 5.45
C MET A 39 131.53 45.05 5.37
N ASP A 40 131.77 46.30 4.94
CA ASP A 40 130.71 47.31 4.78
C ASP A 40 129.85 47.06 3.53
N GLY A 41 130.40 46.37 2.52
CA GLY A 41 129.65 45.93 1.34
C GLY A 41 128.65 44.82 1.65
N LEU A 42 129.03 43.88 2.52
CA LEU A 42 128.21 42.73 2.88
C LEU A 42 127.00 43.12 3.75
N TYR A 43 127.17 44.02 4.73
CA TYR A 43 126.06 44.50 5.57
C TYR A 43 125.03 45.30 4.76
N ASN A 44 125.47 46.16 3.84
CA ASN A 44 124.57 46.90 2.96
C ASN A 44 123.84 46.00 1.95
N ALA A 45 124.48 44.92 1.48
CA ALA A 45 123.84 43.96 0.60
C ALA A 45 122.75 43.16 1.33
N LEU A 46 123.00 42.74 2.58
CA LEU A 46 122.05 41.99 3.38
C LEU A 46 120.80 42.80 3.76
N ASP A 47 120.98 44.10 4.07
CA ASP A 47 119.87 44.97 4.45
C ASP A 47 118.99 45.35 3.24
N ARG A 48 119.59 45.49 2.06
CA ARG A 48 118.86 45.64 0.78
C ARG A 48 118.05 44.39 0.43
N GLN A 49 118.57 43.21 0.72
CA GLN A 49 117.86 41.96 0.45
C GLN A 49 116.68 41.76 1.40
N ARG A 50 116.83 42.14 2.68
CA ARG A 50 115.75 42.06 3.68
C ARG A 50 114.63 43.05 3.40
N THR A 51 114.97 44.27 3.00
CA THR A 51 113.99 45.28 2.58
C THR A 51 113.25 44.85 1.32
N ALA A 52 113.95 44.37 0.29
CA ALA A 52 113.33 43.86 -0.93
C ALA A 52 112.35 42.71 -0.68
N LEU A 53 112.72 41.73 0.16
CA LEU A 53 111.83 40.61 0.53
C LEU A 53 110.60 41.08 1.32
N SER A 54 110.75 42.10 2.17
CA SER A 54 109.62 42.66 2.92
C SER A 54 108.66 43.46 2.02
N GLU A 55 109.20 44.13 1.01
CA GLU A 55 108.45 44.87 -0.01
C GLU A 55 107.64 43.90 -0.89
N GLU A 56 108.28 42.81 -1.34
CA GLU A 56 107.65 41.76 -2.14
C GLU A 56 106.56 41.02 -1.35
N ALA A 57 106.82 40.66 -0.09
CA ALA A 57 105.80 40.07 0.78
C ALA A 57 104.60 41.00 1.03
N ARG A 58 104.84 42.32 1.08
CA ARG A 58 103.76 43.32 1.20
C ARG A 58 102.95 43.43 -0.09
N GLN A 59 103.60 43.40 -1.25
CA GLN A 59 102.94 43.38 -2.56
C GLN A 59 102.09 42.11 -2.73
N THR A 60 102.64 40.91 -2.46
CA THR A 60 101.88 39.66 -2.57
C THR A 60 100.69 39.62 -1.61
N ARG A 61 100.83 40.16 -0.39
CA ARG A 61 99.73 40.25 0.57
C ARG A 61 98.64 41.25 0.12
N GLN A 62 99.02 42.34 -0.53
CA GLN A 62 98.06 43.29 -1.11
C GLN A 62 97.34 42.70 -2.33
N GLU A 63 98.06 42.02 -3.22
CA GLU A 63 97.47 41.36 -4.40
C GLU A 63 96.52 40.23 -4.01
N SER A 64 96.91 39.39 -3.04
CA SER A 64 96.03 38.33 -2.52
C SER A 64 94.80 38.88 -1.80
N SER A 65 94.93 39.97 -1.02
CA SER A 65 93.78 40.64 -0.42
C SER A 65 92.84 41.23 -1.47
N ARG A 66 93.37 41.77 -2.56
CA ARG A 66 92.59 42.33 -3.66
C ARG A 66 91.86 41.23 -4.44
N ALA A 67 92.55 40.14 -4.76
CA ALA A 67 91.95 38.97 -5.40
C ALA A 67 90.86 38.33 -4.52
N ALA A 68 91.07 38.27 -3.20
CA ALA A 68 90.05 37.78 -2.27
C ALA A 68 88.81 38.67 -2.21
N MET A 69 88.99 40.00 -2.22
CA MET A 69 87.87 40.94 -2.28
C MET A 69 87.09 40.82 -3.61
N GLU A 70 87.78 40.69 -4.73
CA GLU A 70 87.17 40.47 -6.04
C GLU A 70 86.41 39.12 -6.10
N ALA A 71 86.96 38.08 -5.47
CA ALA A 71 86.28 36.78 -5.35
C ALA A 71 85.00 36.87 -4.50
N VAL A 72 85.05 37.55 -3.34
CA VAL A 72 83.87 37.75 -2.48
C VAL A 72 82.82 38.61 -3.17
N GLU A 73 83.24 39.65 -3.89
CA GLU A 73 82.32 40.51 -4.65
C GLU A 73 81.65 39.75 -5.80
N SER A 74 82.40 38.94 -6.55
CA SER A 74 81.82 38.10 -7.61
C SER A 74 80.85 37.06 -7.06
N LEU A 75 81.16 36.42 -5.93
CA LEU A 75 80.25 35.51 -5.22
C LEU A 75 78.98 36.22 -4.76
N GLY A 76 79.11 37.42 -4.18
CA GLY A 76 77.96 38.24 -3.77
C GLY A 76 77.06 38.59 -4.94
N ARG A 77 77.63 38.97 -6.09
CA ARG A 77 76.87 39.23 -7.33
C ARG A 77 76.19 37.98 -7.87
N THR A 78 76.86 36.82 -7.82
CA THR A 78 76.31 35.56 -8.32
C THR A 78 75.16 35.05 -7.45
N LEU A 79 75.30 35.15 -6.12
CA LEU A 79 74.24 34.80 -5.16
C LEU A 79 73.04 35.76 -5.27
N ALA A 80 73.27 37.06 -5.40
CA ALA A 80 72.20 38.03 -5.61
C ALA A 80 71.45 37.77 -6.93
N ALA A 81 72.18 37.47 -8.01
CA ALA A 81 71.58 37.08 -9.29
C ALA A 81 70.79 35.77 -9.18
N GLY A 82 71.31 34.77 -8.47
CA GLY A 82 70.61 33.50 -8.22
C GLY A 82 69.34 33.67 -7.40
N GLN A 83 69.38 34.47 -6.33
CA GLN A 83 68.22 34.77 -5.49
C GLN A 83 67.15 35.57 -6.26
N GLN A 84 67.58 36.52 -7.10
CA GLN A 84 66.69 37.30 -7.95
C GLN A 84 66.05 36.45 -9.08
N GLN A 85 66.78 35.47 -9.61
CA GLN A 85 66.25 34.52 -10.58
C GLN A 85 65.21 33.59 -9.93
N GLN A 86 65.50 33.07 -8.74
CA GLN A 86 64.57 32.22 -7.99
C GLN A 86 63.28 32.96 -7.61
N SER A 87 63.35 34.23 -7.19
CA SER A 87 62.16 35.02 -6.85
C SER A 87 61.29 35.32 -8.07
N ARG A 88 61.91 35.60 -9.23
CA ARG A 88 61.18 35.75 -10.50
C ARG A 88 60.51 34.47 -10.93
N GLU A 89 61.18 33.33 -10.80
CA GLU A 89 60.62 32.02 -11.14
C GLU A 89 59.42 31.67 -10.23
N LEU A 90 59.53 31.94 -8.92
CA LEU A 90 58.42 31.77 -7.98
C LEU A 90 57.23 32.68 -8.32
N SER A 91 57.48 33.94 -8.69
CA SER A 91 56.41 34.86 -9.10
C SER A 91 55.70 34.40 -10.38
N ILE A 92 56.46 33.92 -11.37
CA ILE A 92 55.89 33.38 -12.61
C ILE A 92 55.06 32.12 -12.33
N ARG A 93 55.54 31.25 -11.43
CA ARG A 93 54.84 30.04 -11.01
C ARG A 93 53.58 30.35 -10.20
N GLN A 94 53.61 31.38 -9.36
CA GLN A 94 52.44 31.85 -8.61
C GLN A 94 51.39 32.45 -9.55
N ASP A 95 51.81 33.27 -10.51
CA ASP A 95 50.93 33.85 -11.53
C ASP A 95 50.31 32.77 -12.44
N SER A 96 51.09 31.77 -12.84
CA SER A 96 50.57 30.67 -13.67
C SER A 96 49.54 29.84 -12.89
N LEU A 97 49.80 29.55 -11.61
CA LEU A 97 48.84 28.87 -10.74
C LEU A 97 47.55 29.69 -10.56
N GLN A 98 47.65 31.00 -10.32
CA GLN A 98 46.46 31.86 -10.21
C GLN A 98 45.65 31.87 -11.50
N LYS A 99 46.31 31.90 -12.67
CA LYS A 99 45.63 31.82 -13.98
C LYS A 99 44.94 30.48 -14.18
N THR A 100 45.60 29.36 -13.85
CA THR A 100 44.99 28.03 -13.95
C THR A 100 43.79 27.88 -13.02
N VAL A 101 43.87 28.39 -11.79
CA VAL A 101 42.74 28.38 -10.86
C VAL A 101 41.59 29.24 -11.39
N ALA A 102 41.87 30.43 -11.94
CA ALA A 102 40.86 31.32 -12.52
C ALA A 102 40.20 30.73 -13.78
N GLU A 103 40.93 29.97 -14.59
CA GLU A 103 40.37 29.24 -15.73
C GLU A 103 39.51 28.05 -15.28
N LEU A 104 39.93 27.33 -14.23
CA LEU A 104 39.13 26.25 -13.65
C LEU A 104 37.80 26.77 -13.10
N THR A 105 37.82 27.87 -12.33
CA THR A 105 36.60 28.46 -11.77
C THR A 105 35.66 28.97 -12.86
N ARG A 106 36.17 29.66 -13.89
CA ARG A 106 35.36 30.05 -15.05
C ARG A 106 34.78 28.85 -15.80
N GLY A 107 35.55 27.76 -15.93
CA GLY A 107 35.08 26.52 -16.55
C GLY A 107 33.95 25.86 -15.75
N ILE A 108 34.05 25.87 -14.42
CA ILE A 108 33.00 25.39 -13.52
C ILE A 108 31.76 26.27 -13.61
N ASP A 109 31.90 27.60 -13.55
CA ASP A 109 30.79 28.55 -13.67
C ASP A 109 30.06 28.41 -15.02
N GLY A 110 30.82 28.23 -16.12
CA GLY A 110 30.25 27.99 -17.45
C GLY A 110 29.45 26.68 -17.53
N ARG A 111 29.98 25.59 -16.94
CA ARG A 111 29.26 24.31 -16.88
C ARG A 111 28.03 24.38 -15.99
N PHE A 112 28.10 25.11 -14.86
CA PHE A 112 26.95 25.35 -14.00
C PHE A 112 25.87 26.16 -14.69
N ALA A 113 26.22 27.23 -15.39
CA ALA A 113 25.28 28.02 -16.17
C ALA A 113 24.60 27.18 -17.27
N GLN A 114 25.37 26.34 -17.97
CA GLN A 114 24.83 25.42 -18.97
C GLN A 114 23.90 24.36 -18.37
N PHE A 115 24.28 23.79 -17.21
CA PHE A 115 23.43 22.85 -16.49
C PHE A 115 22.12 23.48 -16.04
N MET A 116 22.17 24.70 -15.48
CA MET A 116 20.97 25.44 -15.07
C MET A 116 20.06 25.75 -16.27
N ALA A 117 20.62 26.16 -17.40
CA ALA A 117 19.85 26.40 -18.63
C ALA A 117 19.20 25.12 -19.18
N GLN A 118 19.92 23.98 -19.18
CA GLN A 118 19.36 22.69 -19.57
C GLN A 118 18.28 22.21 -18.60
N ASN A 119 18.48 22.42 -17.30
CA ASN A 119 17.51 22.04 -16.27
C ASN A 119 16.22 22.87 -16.39
N GLU A 120 16.33 24.18 -16.63
CA GLU A 120 15.16 25.04 -16.90
C GLU A 120 14.40 24.59 -18.16
N GLN A 121 15.13 24.24 -19.23
CA GLN A 121 14.52 23.72 -20.45
C GLN A 121 13.80 22.39 -20.22
N GLN A 122 14.38 21.47 -19.43
CA GLN A 122 13.72 20.20 -19.07
C GLN A 122 12.49 20.43 -18.21
N LEU A 123 12.56 21.31 -17.19
CA LEU A 123 11.43 21.66 -16.34
C LEU A 123 10.30 22.31 -17.13
N SER A 124 10.61 23.19 -18.09
CA SER A 124 9.64 23.77 -19.01
C SER A 124 8.99 22.71 -19.91
N GLY A 125 9.78 21.77 -20.45
CA GLY A 125 9.26 20.65 -21.23
C GLY A 125 8.34 19.72 -20.43
N ILE A 126 8.69 19.45 -19.17
CA ILE A 126 7.86 18.68 -18.24
C ILE A 126 6.56 19.42 -17.95
N ARG A 127 6.62 20.73 -17.63
CA ARG A 127 5.41 21.56 -17.40
C ARG A 127 4.48 21.53 -18.61
N SER A 128 5.00 21.76 -19.82
CA SER A 128 4.20 21.70 -21.05
C SER A 128 3.60 20.31 -21.29
N THR A 129 4.34 19.24 -21.05
CA THR A 129 3.83 17.87 -21.22
C THR A 129 2.72 17.56 -20.21
N VAL A 130 2.89 17.99 -18.96
CA VAL A 130 1.87 17.84 -17.90
C VAL A 130 0.63 18.64 -18.26
N GLU A 131 0.77 19.89 -18.70
CA GLU A 131 -0.34 20.76 -19.09
C GLU A 131 -1.11 20.18 -20.28
N ASN A 132 -0.41 19.69 -21.31
CA ASN A 132 -1.03 19.02 -22.45
C ASN A 132 -1.77 17.73 -22.05
N ARG A 133 -1.19 16.92 -21.15
CA ARG A 133 -1.87 15.72 -20.64
C ARG A 133 -3.07 16.05 -19.78
N LEU A 134 -2.99 17.10 -18.96
CA LEU A 134 -4.11 17.53 -18.11
C LEU A 134 -5.28 18.03 -18.97
N SER A 135 -5.00 18.85 -19.99
CA SER A 135 -5.99 19.32 -20.95
C SER A 135 -6.63 18.16 -21.72
N ALA A 136 -5.83 17.22 -22.24
CA ALA A 136 -6.34 16.04 -22.92
C ALA A 136 -7.21 15.16 -22.00
N MET A 137 -6.84 15.03 -20.72
CA MET A 137 -7.62 14.28 -19.74
C MET A 137 -8.92 15.00 -19.37
N GLN A 138 -8.92 16.34 -19.29
CA GLN A 138 -10.13 17.13 -19.10
C GLN A 138 -11.09 16.97 -20.28
N GLU A 139 -10.56 16.97 -21.51
CA GLU A 139 -11.34 16.82 -22.73
C GLU A 139 -11.92 15.40 -22.88
N ASP A 140 -11.12 14.36 -22.60
CA ASP A 140 -11.58 12.96 -22.57
C ASP A 140 -12.64 12.73 -21.47
N ASN A 141 -12.47 13.33 -20.29
CA ASN A 141 -13.45 13.25 -19.22
C ASN A 141 -14.75 13.97 -19.60
N ALA A 142 -14.69 15.15 -20.23
CA ALA A 142 -15.88 15.85 -20.71
C ALA A 142 -16.62 15.01 -21.76
N ALA A 143 -15.89 14.40 -22.70
CA ALA A 143 -16.46 13.50 -23.70
C ALA A 143 -17.13 12.26 -23.08
N LYS A 144 -16.48 11.62 -22.09
CA LYS A 144 -17.03 10.47 -21.36
C LYS A 144 -18.25 10.84 -20.52
N LEU A 145 -18.25 12.00 -19.88
CA LEU A 145 -19.41 12.51 -19.14
C LEU A 145 -20.59 12.76 -20.06
N GLU A 146 -20.38 13.34 -21.24
CA GLU A 146 -21.44 13.54 -22.23
C GLU A 146 -21.94 12.21 -22.82
N GLN A 147 -21.05 11.25 -23.06
CA GLN A 147 -21.44 9.90 -23.49
C GLN A 147 -22.24 9.17 -22.41
N MET A 148 -21.85 9.29 -21.14
CA MET A 148 -22.63 8.77 -20.01
C MET A 148 -23.99 9.46 -19.94
N ARG A 149 -24.06 10.79 -20.08
CA ARG A 149 -25.32 11.53 -20.11
C ARG A 149 -26.25 11.00 -21.20
N LYS A 150 -25.76 10.88 -22.43
CA LYS A 150 -26.54 10.31 -23.56
C LYS A 150 -26.98 8.88 -23.31
N THR A 151 -26.09 8.03 -22.79
CA THR A 151 -26.42 6.61 -22.51
C THR A 151 -27.44 6.51 -21.37
N VAL A 152 -27.32 7.36 -20.36
CA VAL A 152 -28.23 7.43 -19.22
C VAL A 152 -29.58 7.96 -19.67
N ASP A 153 -29.63 9.01 -20.50
CA ASP A 153 -30.86 9.56 -21.08
C ASP A 153 -31.54 8.53 -21.98
N GLU A 154 -30.82 7.87 -22.90
CA GLU A 154 -31.38 6.80 -23.75
C GLU A 154 -31.89 5.62 -22.93
N ARG A 155 -31.17 5.20 -21.89
CA ARG A 155 -31.63 4.11 -21.02
C ARG A 155 -32.78 4.53 -20.13
N LEU A 156 -32.82 5.76 -19.65
CA LEU A 156 -33.94 6.29 -18.87
C LEU A 156 -35.17 6.40 -19.74
N GLU A 157 -35.09 7.03 -20.91
CA GLU A 157 -36.20 7.18 -21.85
C GLU A 157 -36.72 5.81 -22.29
N LYS A 158 -35.84 4.91 -22.72
CA LYS A 158 -36.24 3.56 -23.17
C LYS A 158 -36.77 2.70 -22.02
N THR A 159 -36.20 2.81 -20.82
CA THR A 159 -36.67 2.04 -19.65
C THR A 159 -37.97 2.61 -19.08
N LEU A 160 -38.12 3.93 -19.03
CA LEU A 160 -39.38 4.58 -18.66
C LEU A 160 -40.45 4.25 -19.68
N GLU A 161 -40.22 4.47 -20.98
CA GLU A 161 -41.24 4.24 -22.00
C GLU A 161 -41.65 2.76 -22.06
N THR A 162 -40.69 1.84 -21.95
CA THR A 162 -41.01 0.40 -21.95
C THR A 162 -41.71 -0.03 -20.67
N ARG A 163 -41.18 0.33 -19.48
CA ARG A 163 -41.78 -0.11 -18.21
C ARG A 163 -43.05 0.64 -17.85
N LEU A 164 -43.10 1.96 -18.04
CA LEU A 164 -44.33 2.73 -17.85
C LEU A 164 -45.34 2.37 -18.93
N GLY A 165 -44.94 2.21 -20.20
CA GLY A 165 -45.85 1.76 -21.25
C GLY A 165 -46.44 0.38 -20.96
N GLN A 166 -45.63 -0.59 -20.51
CA GLN A 166 -46.11 -1.91 -20.10
C GLN A 166 -46.94 -1.86 -18.81
N SER A 167 -46.55 -1.05 -17.83
CA SER A 167 -47.30 -0.90 -16.58
C SER A 167 -48.63 -0.19 -16.80
N PHE A 168 -48.66 0.87 -17.62
CA PHE A 168 -49.89 1.56 -18.02
C PHE A 168 -50.75 0.69 -18.91
N LYS A 169 -50.18 -0.11 -19.82
CA LYS A 169 -50.94 -1.08 -20.60
C LYS A 169 -51.56 -2.16 -19.71
N MET A 170 -50.79 -2.71 -18.76
CA MET A 170 -51.29 -3.69 -17.80
C MET A 170 -52.34 -3.08 -16.84
N VAL A 171 -52.14 -1.83 -16.41
CA VAL A 171 -53.11 -1.09 -15.57
C VAL A 171 -54.34 -0.72 -16.38
N SER A 172 -54.23 -0.33 -17.65
CA SER A 172 -55.36 -0.10 -18.55
C SER A 172 -56.10 -1.38 -18.87
N GLU A 173 -55.43 -2.50 -19.12
CA GLU A 173 -56.04 -3.81 -19.33
C GLU A 173 -56.76 -4.29 -18.07
N ARG A 174 -56.15 -4.08 -16.89
CA ARG A 174 -56.80 -4.36 -15.59
C ARG A 174 -57.96 -3.41 -15.32
N LEU A 175 -57.84 -2.12 -15.65
CA LEU A 175 -58.93 -1.15 -15.52
C LEU A 175 -60.06 -1.48 -16.50
N GLU A 176 -59.75 -1.90 -17.73
CA GLU A 176 -60.73 -2.33 -18.73
C GLU A 176 -61.40 -3.64 -18.33
N GLN A 177 -60.66 -4.60 -17.74
CA GLN A 177 -61.23 -5.79 -17.11
C GLN A 177 -62.08 -5.44 -15.88
N VAL A 178 -61.70 -4.43 -15.11
CA VAL A 178 -62.50 -3.92 -13.99
C VAL A 178 -63.73 -3.17 -14.50
N TYR A 179 -63.65 -2.41 -15.60
CA TYR A 179 -64.79 -1.75 -16.23
C TYR A 179 -65.71 -2.74 -16.94
N LYS A 180 -65.18 -3.83 -17.52
CA LYS A 180 -65.96 -4.96 -18.03
C LYS A 180 -66.60 -5.73 -16.87
N GLY A 181 -65.87 -5.98 -15.79
CA GLY A 181 -66.38 -6.59 -14.57
C GLY A 181 -67.41 -5.73 -13.81
N LEU A 182 -67.31 -4.40 -13.87
CA LEU A 182 -68.33 -3.47 -13.38
C LEU A 182 -69.49 -3.30 -14.37
N GLY A 183 -69.25 -3.39 -15.67
CA GLY A 183 -70.32 -3.43 -16.69
C GLY A 183 -71.16 -4.70 -16.59
N GLU A 184 -70.53 -5.81 -16.19
CA GLU A 184 -71.18 -7.07 -15.85
C GLU A 184 -71.93 -7.02 -14.50
N MET A 185 -71.79 -5.97 -13.68
CA MET A 185 -72.66 -5.77 -12.50
C MET A 185 -74.11 -5.47 -12.86
N GLN A 186 -74.40 -4.94 -14.06
CA GLN A 186 -75.78 -4.81 -14.54
C GLN A 186 -76.38 -6.17 -14.94
N THR A 187 -75.54 -7.19 -15.17
CA THR A 187 -75.91 -8.57 -15.56
C THR A 187 -75.60 -9.61 -14.47
N LEU A 188 -75.24 -9.18 -13.26
CA LEU A 188 -74.90 -10.04 -12.10
C LEU A 188 -76.12 -10.61 -11.36
N ALA A 189 -77.29 -10.65 -11.99
CA ALA A 189 -78.44 -11.41 -11.48
C ALA A 189 -78.42 -12.89 -11.92
N ALA A 190 -77.63 -13.24 -12.95
CA ALA A 190 -77.60 -14.61 -13.50
C ALA A 190 -76.41 -15.47 -13.02
N GLY A 191 -75.25 -14.88 -12.71
CA GLY A 191 -74.01 -15.60 -12.37
C GLY A 191 -73.88 -16.11 -10.92
N VAL A 192 -74.71 -15.61 -9.99
CA VAL A 192 -74.68 -16.02 -8.58
C VAL A 192 -75.13 -17.49 -8.39
N GLY A 193 -75.87 -18.05 -9.36
CA GLY A 193 -76.29 -19.46 -9.36
C GLY A 193 -75.15 -20.47 -9.58
N ASP A 194 -74.11 -20.10 -10.33
CA ASP A 194 -73.00 -21.01 -10.64
C ASP A 194 -71.94 -21.04 -9.52
N LEU A 195 -71.73 -19.94 -8.79
CA LEU A 195 -70.96 -19.98 -7.54
C LEU A 195 -71.62 -20.87 -6.49
N LYS A 196 -72.96 -20.84 -6.39
CA LYS A 196 -73.71 -21.78 -5.52
C LYS A 196 -73.50 -23.25 -5.92
N LYS A 197 -73.34 -23.54 -7.21
CA LYS A 197 -73.05 -24.91 -7.71
C LYS A 197 -71.62 -25.36 -7.41
N VAL A 198 -70.60 -24.50 -7.61
CA VAL A 198 -69.21 -24.83 -7.28
C VAL A 198 -69.02 -25.01 -5.77
N LEU A 199 -69.76 -24.23 -4.97
CA LEU A 199 -69.79 -24.34 -3.51
C LEU A 199 -70.65 -25.51 -2.99
N SER A 200 -71.20 -26.39 -3.83
CA SER A 200 -72.04 -27.52 -3.38
C SER A 200 -71.25 -28.82 -3.12
N ASN A 201 -70.04 -28.95 -3.69
CA ASN A 201 -69.19 -30.14 -3.52
C ASN A 201 -68.16 -29.95 -2.40
N VAL A 202 -68.10 -30.89 -1.45
CA VAL A 202 -67.18 -30.82 -0.29
C VAL A 202 -65.70 -30.84 -0.72
N LYS A 203 -65.34 -31.57 -1.78
CA LYS A 203 -63.94 -31.63 -2.26
C LYS A 203 -63.48 -30.35 -2.93
N THR A 204 -64.32 -29.76 -3.78
CA THR A 204 -64.03 -28.50 -4.47
C THR A 204 -63.89 -27.34 -3.48
N ARG A 205 -64.61 -27.40 -2.36
CA ARG A 205 -64.53 -26.42 -1.27
C ARG A 205 -63.20 -26.47 -0.51
N GLY A 206 -62.69 -27.65 -0.18
CA GLY A 206 -61.37 -27.80 0.45
C GLY A 206 -60.26 -27.26 -0.45
N LEU A 207 -60.29 -27.65 -1.74
CA LEU A 207 -59.30 -27.22 -2.73
C LEU A 207 -59.27 -25.70 -2.92
N LEU A 208 -60.43 -25.01 -2.93
CA LEU A 208 -60.46 -23.55 -3.04
C LEU A 208 -59.81 -22.85 -1.84
N GLY A 209 -60.02 -23.37 -0.63
CA GLY A 209 -59.39 -22.84 0.58
C GLY A 209 -57.88 -23.03 0.56
N GLU A 210 -57.42 -24.22 0.16
CA GLU A 210 -56.00 -24.54 0.02
C GLU A 210 -55.32 -23.67 -1.04
N VAL A 211 -55.94 -23.50 -2.21
CA VAL A 211 -55.39 -22.64 -3.29
C VAL A 211 -55.28 -21.19 -2.85
N GLN A 212 -56.30 -20.67 -2.15
CA GLN A 212 -56.27 -19.29 -1.66
C GLN A 212 -55.20 -19.10 -0.57
N LEU A 213 -55.09 -20.04 0.37
CA LEU A 213 -54.05 -20.02 1.39
C LEU A 213 -52.66 -20.12 0.78
N GLY A 214 -52.49 -21.01 -0.20
CA GLY A 214 -51.25 -21.16 -0.96
C GLY A 214 -50.82 -19.88 -1.66
N ALA A 215 -51.75 -19.19 -2.34
CA ALA A 215 -51.47 -17.91 -2.98
C ALA A 215 -51.02 -16.83 -1.98
N ILE A 216 -51.68 -16.73 -0.81
CA ILE A 216 -51.30 -15.77 0.23
C ILE A 216 -49.89 -16.09 0.79
N LEU A 217 -49.58 -17.37 0.98
CA LEU A 217 -48.26 -17.81 1.45
C LEU A 217 -47.17 -17.53 0.40
N GLU A 218 -47.42 -17.83 -0.87
CA GLU A 218 -46.48 -17.60 -1.98
C GLU A 218 -46.19 -16.10 -2.20
N ASP A 219 -47.20 -15.24 -2.06
CA ASP A 219 -47.06 -13.79 -2.23
C ASP A 219 -46.23 -13.15 -1.10
N ILE A 220 -46.29 -13.69 0.11
CA ILE A 220 -45.71 -13.07 1.31
C ILE A 220 -44.42 -13.75 1.76
N LEU A 221 -44.31 -15.07 1.68
CA LEU A 221 -43.18 -15.84 2.18
C LEU A 221 -42.26 -16.29 1.06
N ALA A 222 -40.95 -16.30 1.32
CA ALA A 222 -39.98 -16.83 0.38
C ALA A 222 -40.00 -18.37 0.34
N PRO A 223 -39.62 -18.99 -0.79
CA PRO A 223 -39.43 -20.44 -0.86
C PRO A 223 -38.51 -20.94 0.26
N GLY A 224 -39.00 -21.88 1.07
CA GLY A 224 -38.28 -22.43 2.24
C GLY A 224 -38.66 -21.81 3.60
N GLN A 225 -39.49 -20.76 3.63
CA GLN A 225 -40.07 -20.23 4.88
C GLN A 225 -41.40 -20.93 5.25
N TYR A 226 -41.91 -21.77 4.36
CA TYR A 226 -43.07 -22.63 4.61
C TYR A 226 -42.90 -23.94 3.85
N GLU A 227 -43.58 -24.97 4.32
CA GLU A 227 -43.69 -26.29 3.69
C GLU A 227 -45.16 -26.63 3.43
N THR A 228 -45.41 -27.45 2.42
CA THR A 228 -46.76 -27.93 2.08
C THR A 228 -46.87 -29.42 2.38
N ASN A 229 -48.04 -29.87 2.82
CA ASN A 229 -48.33 -31.28 3.09
C ASN A 229 -47.32 -31.97 4.03
N VAL A 230 -46.93 -31.29 5.11
CA VAL A 230 -45.92 -31.78 6.06
C VAL A 230 -46.57 -32.40 7.31
N ALA A 231 -46.01 -33.49 7.81
CA ALA A 231 -46.41 -34.06 9.11
C ALA A 231 -45.69 -33.30 10.23
N THR A 232 -46.41 -32.43 10.95
CA THR A 232 -45.83 -31.57 11.98
C THR A 232 -45.65 -32.26 13.33
N ARG A 233 -46.39 -33.35 13.56
CA ARG A 233 -46.37 -34.13 14.82
C ARG A 233 -45.64 -35.45 14.62
N ARG A 234 -44.76 -35.84 15.55
CA ARG A 234 -43.89 -37.04 15.38
C ARG A 234 -44.67 -38.34 15.29
N ASP A 235 -45.77 -38.44 16.04
CA ASP A 235 -46.58 -39.67 16.17
C ASP A 235 -47.74 -39.73 15.15
N SER A 236 -47.91 -38.70 14.32
CA SER A 236 -49.03 -38.56 13.39
C SER A 236 -48.51 -38.51 11.95
N ARG A 237 -49.07 -39.34 11.08
CA ARG A 237 -48.82 -39.26 9.63
C ARG A 237 -49.79 -38.34 8.90
N ASN A 238 -50.63 -37.60 9.62
CA ASN A 238 -51.58 -36.68 8.99
C ASN A 238 -50.83 -35.41 8.55
N PRO A 239 -50.68 -35.17 7.24
CA PRO A 239 -50.04 -33.96 6.77
C PRO A 239 -50.96 -32.77 7.02
N VAL A 240 -50.38 -31.66 7.49
CA VAL A 240 -51.05 -30.35 7.45
C VAL A 240 -50.87 -29.75 6.06
N GLU A 241 -51.89 -29.06 5.55
CA GLU A 241 -51.86 -28.44 4.22
C GLU A 241 -50.65 -27.51 4.07
N PHE A 242 -50.41 -26.64 5.07
CA PHE A 242 -49.28 -25.73 5.09
C PHE A 242 -48.69 -25.62 6.50
N ALA A 243 -47.38 -25.48 6.61
CA ALA A 243 -46.71 -25.14 7.86
C ALA A 243 -45.64 -24.07 7.63
N VAL A 244 -45.70 -22.98 8.39
CA VAL A 244 -44.66 -21.95 8.36
C VAL A 244 -43.47 -22.40 9.20
N VAL A 245 -42.28 -22.33 8.62
CA VAL A 245 -41.02 -22.74 9.24
C VAL A 245 -40.51 -21.59 10.10
N LEU A 246 -40.68 -21.71 11.41
CA LEU A 246 -40.11 -20.79 12.37
C LEU A 246 -38.68 -21.21 12.75
N PRO A 247 -37.76 -20.25 12.90
CA PRO A 247 -36.41 -20.52 13.35
C PRO A 247 -36.42 -20.90 14.83
N GLY A 248 -36.10 -22.16 15.14
CA GLY A 248 -35.90 -22.64 16.51
C GLY A 248 -34.46 -22.48 17.02
N ASP A 249 -34.18 -23.11 18.15
CA ASP A 249 -32.96 -22.97 18.98
C ASP A 249 -31.66 -23.51 18.35
N GLY A 250 -31.65 -23.82 17.04
CA GLY A 250 -30.43 -24.03 16.27
C GLY A 250 -30.40 -25.29 15.40
N GLU A 251 -31.01 -26.39 15.83
CA GLU A 251 -30.88 -27.70 15.14
C GLU A 251 -32.18 -28.24 14.51
N THR A 252 -33.36 -27.84 14.99
CA THR A 252 -34.65 -28.27 14.41
C THR A 252 -35.57 -27.08 14.15
N PRO A 253 -36.16 -26.98 12.94
CA PRO A 253 -37.19 -25.98 12.67
C PRO A 253 -38.42 -26.24 13.54
N VAL A 254 -39.07 -25.15 13.97
CA VAL A 254 -40.36 -25.21 14.67
C VAL A 254 -41.46 -24.90 13.66
N TYR A 255 -42.44 -25.78 13.53
CA TYR A 255 -43.52 -25.57 12.56
C TYR A 255 -44.69 -24.80 13.19
N LEU A 256 -45.21 -23.81 12.47
CA LEU A 256 -46.52 -23.20 12.73
C LEU A 256 -47.54 -23.83 11.77
N PRO A 257 -48.38 -24.79 12.22
CA PRO A 257 -49.33 -25.47 11.36
C PRO A 257 -50.47 -24.54 10.97
N ILE A 258 -50.86 -24.56 9.69
CA ILE A 258 -51.96 -23.79 9.13
C ILE A 258 -52.83 -24.71 8.28
N ASP A 259 -54.11 -24.78 8.62
CA ASP A 259 -55.06 -25.71 8.01
C ASP A 259 -56.32 -24.94 7.59
N ALA A 260 -56.72 -25.08 6.31
CA ALA A 260 -57.89 -24.42 5.77
C ALA A 260 -59.15 -25.23 6.11
N LYS A 261 -60.12 -24.57 6.73
CA LYS A 261 -61.40 -25.19 7.11
C LYS A 261 -62.58 -24.34 6.67
N PHE A 262 -63.55 -25.01 6.04
CA PHE A 262 -64.74 -24.33 5.54
C PHE A 262 -66.02 -25.13 5.88
N PRO A 263 -66.72 -24.82 6.99
CA PRO A 263 -68.07 -25.33 7.31
C PRO A 263 -69.13 -24.68 6.41
N ALA A 264 -69.02 -24.91 5.10
CA ALA A 264 -69.81 -24.23 4.08
C ALA A 264 -71.31 -24.45 4.24
N ASP A 265 -71.71 -25.67 4.55
CA ASP A 265 -73.09 -26.08 4.80
C ASP A 265 -73.71 -25.28 5.96
N ALA A 266 -73.03 -25.24 7.11
CA ALA A 266 -73.51 -24.47 8.26
C ALA A 266 -73.50 -22.96 8.01
N TYR A 267 -72.49 -22.45 7.29
CA TYR A 267 -72.40 -21.03 6.94
C TYR A 267 -73.50 -20.61 5.96
N ILE A 268 -73.76 -21.40 4.92
CA ILE A 268 -74.82 -21.13 3.94
C ILE A 268 -76.20 -21.16 4.61
N GLN A 269 -76.45 -22.14 5.50
CA GLN A 269 -77.70 -22.21 6.26
C GLN A 269 -77.91 -20.97 7.12
N LEU A 270 -76.85 -20.51 7.80
CA LEU A 270 -76.93 -19.30 8.61
C LEU A 270 -77.22 -18.06 7.77
N THR A 271 -76.56 -17.90 6.62
CA THR A 271 -76.81 -16.77 5.71
C THR A 271 -78.24 -16.79 5.16
N GLN A 272 -78.76 -17.97 4.77
CA GLN A 272 -80.14 -18.10 4.32
C GLN A 272 -81.16 -17.80 5.42
N ALA A 273 -80.88 -18.19 6.67
CA ALA A 273 -81.73 -17.87 7.81
C ALA A 273 -81.76 -16.35 8.06
N TYR A 274 -80.63 -15.65 7.90
CA TYR A 274 -80.60 -14.19 7.94
C TYR A 274 -81.42 -13.55 6.82
N ASP A 275 -81.32 -14.05 5.58
CA ASP A 275 -82.07 -13.53 4.43
C ASP A 275 -83.59 -13.68 4.61
N LEU A 276 -84.02 -14.79 5.23
CA LEU A 276 -85.43 -15.06 5.54
C LEU A 276 -85.94 -14.33 6.78
N GLY A 277 -85.04 -13.81 7.62
CA GLY A 277 -85.39 -13.09 8.86
C GLY A 277 -86.01 -13.98 9.95
N ASP A 278 -85.84 -15.30 9.86
CA ASP A 278 -86.38 -16.25 10.84
C ASP A 278 -85.44 -16.40 12.04
N ARG A 279 -85.86 -15.88 13.18
CA ARG A 279 -85.05 -15.83 14.41
C ARG A 279 -84.73 -17.22 14.97
N GLU A 280 -85.66 -18.18 14.89
CA GLU A 280 -85.41 -19.53 15.40
C GLU A 280 -84.41 -20.27 14.49
N ALA A 281 -84.57 -20.13 13.17
CA ALA A 281 -83.65 -20.71 12.20
C ALA A 281 -82.23 -20.11 12.31
N ILE A 282 -82.11 -18.81 12.59
CA ILE A 282 -80.83 -18.15 12.83
C ILE A 282 -80.12 -18.76 14.05
N ASP A 283 -80.83 -18.91 15.17
CA ASP A 283 -80.25 -19.44 16.40
C ASP A 283 -79.81 -20.90 16.25
N GLU A 284 -80.59 -21.71 15.52
CA GLU A 284 -80.23 -23.10 15.21
C GLU A 284 -79.00 -23.19 14.31
N ALA A 285 -78.98 -22.44 13.21
CA ALA A 285 -77.87 -22.42 12.26
C ALA A 285 -76.57 -21.88 12.90
N ALA A 286 -76.68 -20.87 13.77
CA ALA A 286 -75.56 -20.36 14.55
C ALA A 286 -74.97 -21.42 15.50
N ARG A 287 -75.83 -22.19 16.17
CA ARG A 287 -75.42 -23.29 17.05
C ARG A 287 -74.73 -24.41 16.27
N LEU A 288 -75.24 -24.73 15.09
CA LEU A 288 -74.63 -25.70 14.19
C LEU A 288 -73.23 -25.23 13.75
N LEU A 289 -73.11 -24.00 13.28
CA LEU A 289 -71.82 -23.42 12.88
C LEU A 289 -70.82 -23.44 14.04
N LYS A 290 -71.23 -23.01 15.23
CA LYS A 290 -70.43 -23.07 16.46
C LYS A 290 -69.91 -24.47 16.76
N THR A 291 -70.75 -25.48 16.61
CA THR A 291 -70.38 -26.88 16.85
C THR A 291 -69.35 -27.37 15.82
N ARG A 292 -69.56 -27.05 14.53
CA ARG A 292 -68.64 -27.43 13.44
C ARG A 292 -67.27 -26.79 13.58
N VAL A 293 -67.22 -25.49 13.85
CA VAL A 293 -65.97 -24.75 14.03
C VAL A 293 -65.16 -25.32 15.20
N LYS A 294 -65.82 -25.65 16.32
CA LYS A 294 -65.17 -26.30 17.47
C LYS A 294 -64.63 -27.69 17.14
N ALA A 295 -65.37 -28.48 16.37
CA ALA A 295 -64.90 -29.79 15.93
C ALA A 295 -63.63 -29.67 15.08
N PHE A 296 -63.59 -28.71 14.15
CA PHE A 296 -62.39 -28.44 13.36
C PHE A 296 -61.20 -27.99 14.19
N ALA A 297 -61.41 -27.09 15.16
CA ALA A 297 -60.33 -26.68 16.05
C ALA A 297 -59.80 -27.83 16.91
N ARG A 298 -60.69 -28.73 17.38
CA ARG A 298 -60.30 -29.95 18.09
C ARG A 298 -59.45 -30.86 17.20
N ASP A 299 -59.88 -31.07 15.96
CA ASP A 299 -59.13 -31.88 14.98
C ASP A 299 -57.75 -31.29 14.69
N ILE A 300 -57.66 -29.97 14.49
CA ILE A 300 -56.39 -29.27 14.25
C ILE A 300 -55.44 -29.46 15.43
N ARG A 301 -55.93 -29.26 16.66
CA ARG A 301 -55.14 -29.47 17.88
C ARG A 301 -54.64 -30.91 17.97
N ASP A 302 -55.55 -31.87 17.85
CA ASP A 302 -55.25 -33.27 18.09
C ASP A 302 -54.31 -33.84 16.99
N LYS A 303 -54.35 -33.30 15.76
CA LYS A 303 -53.52 -33.78 14.63
C LYS A 303 -52.17 -33.08 14.49
N TYR A 304 -52.10 -31.76 14.73
CA TYR A 304 -50.98 -30.94 14.25
C TYR A 304 -50.16 -30.25 15.34
N ILE A 305 -50.68 -30.05 16.56
CA ILE A 305 -49.97 -29.35 17.64
C ILE A 305 -49.15 -30.35 18.46
N ASP A 306 -47.82 -30.19 18.47
CA ASP A 306 -46.83 -31.03 19.16
C ASP A 306 -45.58 -30.23 19.60
N PRO A 307 -45.68 -29.31 20.59
CA PRO A 307 -44.50 -28.64 21.15
C PRO A 307 -43.53 -29.64 21.78
N PRO A 308 -42.21 -29.51 21.56
CA PRO A 308 -41.49 -28.35 21.02
C PRO A 308 -41.27 -28.35 19.50
N HIS A 309 -41.76 -29.34 18.74
CA HIS A 309 -41.57 -29.41 17.28
C HIS A 309 -42.50 -28.47 16.51
N THR A 310 -43.60 -28.08 17.14
CA THR A 310 -44.50 -27.04 16.64
C THR A 310 -44.63 -25.89 17.62
N THR A 311 -45.24 -24.80 17.17
CA THR A 311 -45.76 -23.76 18.07
C THR A 311 -46.81 -24.32 19.03
N ASP A 312 -46.99 -23.64 20.16
CA ASP A 312 -48.03 -23.94 21.16
C ASP A 312 -49.46 -23.74 20.66
N PHE A 313 -49.62 -23.23 19.44
CA PHE A 313 -50.89 -22.98 18.79
C PHE A 313 -50.80 -23.26 17.28
N ALA A 314 -51.93 -23.47 16.63
CA ALA A 314 -52.06 -23.57 15.17
C ALA A 314 -53.01 -22.52 14.63
N VAL A 315 -52.98 -22.28 13.32
CA VAL A 315 -53.89 -21.35 12.65
C VAL A 315 -54.95 -22.12 11.87
N MET A 316 -56.22 -21.82 12.15
CA MET A 316 -57.33 -22.27 11.32
C MET A 316 -57.68 -21.16 10.33
N PHE A 317 -57.40 -21.42 9.05
CA PHE A 317 -57.67 -20.50 7.97
C PHE A 317 -59.11 -20.64 7.48
N LEU A 318 -59.83 -19.52 7.42
CA LEU A 318 -61.20 -19.45 6.90
C LEU A 318 -61.18 -18.66 5.59
N PRO A 319 -61.47 -19.28 4.43
CA PRO A 319 -61.25 -18.65 3.12
C PRO A 319 -62.14 -17.44 2.81
N PHE A 320 -63.27 -17.32 3.52
CA PHE A 320 -64.21 -16.20 3.34
C PHE A 320 -64.17 -15.26 4.54
N GLU A 321 -63.96 -13.97 4.29
CA GLU A 321 -64.02 -12.94 5.33
C GLU A 321 -65.38 -12.90 6.05
N GLY A 322 -66.46 -13.13 5.32
CA GLY A 322 -67.80 -13.22 5.92
C GLY A 322 -67.93 -14.35 6.93
N LEU A 323 -67.29 -15.50 6.69
CA LEU A 323 -67.27 -16.61 7.64
C LEU A 323 -66.40 -16.27 8.87
N TYR A 324 -65.24 -15.64 8.67
CA TYR A 324 -64.42 -15.15 9.77
C TYR A 324 -65.18 -14.15 10.65
N ALA A 325 -65.90 -13.21 10.03
CA ALA A 325 -66.76 -12.25 10.74
C ALA A 325 -67.85 -12.95 11.56
N GLN A 326 -68.47 -14.02 11.05
CA GLN A 326 -69.45 -14.79 11.82
C GLN A 326 -68.82 -15.50 13.03
N VAL A 327 -67.62 -16.06 12.88
CA VAL A 327 -66.90 -16.68 13.99
C VAL A 327 -66.56 -15.67 15.09
N LEU A 328 -66.24 -14.43 14.71
CA LEU A 328 -66.07 -13.31 15.64
C LEU A 328 -67.39 -12.92 16.33
N GLN A 329 -68.48 -12.77 15.58
CA GLN A 329 -69.79 -12.41 16.14
C GLN A 329 -70.33 -13.45 17.14
N LEU A 330 -69.99 -14.73 16.93
CA LEU A 330 -70.38 -15.84 17.82
C LEU A 330 -69.46 -16.02 19.04
N ASP A 331 -68.51 -15.10 19.23
CA ASP A 331 -67.54 -15.07 20.33
C ASP A 331 -66.78 -16.40 20.50
N LEU A 332 -66.35 -16.98 19.36
CA LEU A 332 -65.66 -18.26 19.37
C LEU A 332 -64.15 -18.09 19.48
N VAL A 333 -63.59 -16.97 19.05
CA VAL A 333 -62.14 -16.80 18.90
C VAL A 333 -61.40 -17.03 20.21
N GLU A 334 -61.85 -16.41 21.31
CA GLU A 334 -61.23 -16.59 22.63
C GLU A 334 -61.33 -18.05 23.10
N GLN A 335 -62.51 -18.66 22.93
CA GLN A 335 -62.72 -20.05 23.31
C GLN A 335 -61.82 -21.01 22.52
N LEU A 336 -61.68 -20.80 21.21
CA LEU A 336 -60.86 -21.65 20.34
C LEU A 336 -59.38 -21.53 20.68
N GLN A 337 -58.92 -20.32 20.98
CA GLN A 337 -57.55 -20.07 21.40
C GLN A 337 -57.25 -20.70 22.77
N ARG A 338 -58.15 -20.56 23.74
CA ARG A 338 -57.95 -21.07 25.11
C ARG A 338 -58.04 -22.59 25.19
N ASP A 339 -59.12 -23.17 24.67
CA ASP A 339 -59.48 -24.58 24.87
C ASP A 339 -58.78 -25.50 23.85
N TYR A 340 -58.53 -24.99 22.63
CA TYR A 340 -57.93 -25.78 21.54
C TYR A 340 -56.56 -25.30 21.09
N LYS A 341 -56.07 -24.15 21.57
CA LYS A 341 -54.84 -23.53 21.07
C LYS A 341 -54.89 -23.26 19.56
N VAL A 342 -56.06 -22.87 19.05
CA VAL A 342 -56.25 -22.55 17.64
C VAL A 342 -56.60 -21.07 17.49
N VAL A 343 -55.80 -20.37 16.70
CA VAL A 343 -56.04 -18.98 16.29
C VAL A 343 -56.78 -18.99 14.95
N VAL A 344 -57.85 -18.23 14.84
CA VAL A 344 -58.64 -18.15 13.61
C VAL A 344 -58.17 -16.97 12.77
N ALA A 345 -58.00 -17.17 11.46
CA ALA A 345 -57.63 -16.10 10.55
C ALA A 345 -58.45 -16.15 9.25
N GLY A 346 -59.00 -15.01 8.83
CA GLY A 346 -59.48 -14.78 7.46
C GLY A 346 -58.33 -14.41 6.51
N PRO A 347 -58.58 -14.24 5.19
CA PRO A 347 -57.57 -13.86 4.19
C PRO A 347 -56.74 -12.63 4.58
N THR A 348 -57.40 -11.56 5.02
CA THR A 348 -56.75 -10.28 5.40
C THR A 348 -55.93 -10.43 6.68
N THR A 349 -56.50 -11.10 7.68
CA THR A 349 -55.81 -11.34 8.95
C THR A 349 -54.63 -12.29 8.79
N MET A 350 -54.75 -13.29 7.91
CA MET A 350 -53.66 -14.21 7.58
C MET A 350 -52.52 -13.45 6.89
N ALA A 351 -52.83 -12.61 5.90
CA ALA A 351 -51.83 -11.77 5.25
C ALA A 351 -51.13 -10.84 6.25
N ALA A 352 -51.86 -10.24 7.20
CA ALA A 352 -51.28 -9.39 8.24
C ALA A 352 -50.39 -10.18 9.21
N LEU A 353 -50.82 -11.38 9.63
CA LEU A 353 -50.06 -12.28 10.48
C LEU A 353 -48.74 -12.69 9.81
N LEU A 354 -48.80 -13.11 8.54
CA LEU A 354 -47.62 -13.51 7.78
C LEU A 354 -46.66 -12.35 7.56
N ASN A 355 -47.15 -11.15 7.23
CA ASN A 355 -46.30 -9.96 7.10
C ASN A 355 -45.59 -9.62 8.42
N SER A 356 -46.28 -9.78 9.55
CA SER A 356 -45.69 -9.57 10.88
C SER A 356 -44.59 -10.59 11.17
N LEU A 357 -44.80 -11.87 10.82
CA LEU A 357 -43.80 -12.93 10.91
C LEU A 357 -42.62 -12.70 9.97
N GLN A 358 -42.87 -12.20 8.75
CA GLN A 358 -41.84 -11.91 7.75
C GLN A 358 -40.83 -10.88 8.26
N MET A 359 -41.29 -9.86 9.01
CA MET A 359 -40.39 -8.88 9.65
C MET A 359 -39.51 -9.54 10.72
N GLY A 360 -40.05 -10.48 11.49
CA GLY A 360 -39.29 -11.30 12.44
C GLY A 360 -38.21 -12.15 11.75
N PHE A 361 -38.54 -12.79 10.62
CA PHE A 361 -37.56 -13.56 9.85
C PHE A 361 -36.44 -12.72 9.27
N LYS A 362 -36.74 -11.51 8.76
CA LYS A 362 -35.73 -10.59 8.24
C LYS A 362 -34.74 -10.19 9.33
N THR A 363 -35.22 -9.86 10.54
CA THR A 363 -34.36 -9.51 11.67
C THR A 363 -33.45 -10.68 12.07
N LEU A 364 -33.97 -11.90 12.15
CA LEU A 364 -33.14 -13.05 12.51
C LEU A 364 -32.13 -13.43 11.40
N ALA A 365 -32.53 -13.35 10.14
CA ALA A 365 -31.61 -13.59 9.02
C ALA A 365 -30.44 -12.61 9.01
N ILE A 366 -30.68 -11.35 9.39
CA ILE A 366 -29.62 -10.35 9.58
C ILE A 366 -28.71 -10.76 10.74
N GLN A 367 -29.25 -11.19 11.88
CA GLN A 367 -28.45 -11.64 13.02
C GLN A 367 -27.54 -12.84 12.68
N LYS A 368 -28.05 -13.85 11.96
CA LYS A 368 -27.25 -15.01 11.53
C LYS A 368 -26.10 -14.61 10.61
N ARG A 369 -26.36 -13.73 9.63
CA ARG A 369 -25.31 -13.21 8.74
C ARG A 369 -24.26 -12.38 9.49
N SER A 370 -24.66 -11.62 10.51
CA SER A 370 -23.71 -10.92 11.38
C SER A 370 -22.82 -11.90 12.17
N ALA A 371 -23.36 -13.02 12.64
CA ALA A 371 -22.58 -14.06 13.32
C ALA A 371 -21.55 -14.74 12.40
N GLU A 372 -21.92 -14.99 11.14
CA GLU A 372 -21.00 -15.53 10.12
C GLU A 372 -19.86 -14.54 9.84
N VAL A 373 -20.15 -13.24 9.72
CA VAL A 373 -19.12 -12.20 9.58
C VAL A 373 -18.18 -12.19 10.79
N TRP A 374 -18.69 -12.35 12.01
CA TRP A 374 -17.85 -12.46 13.22
C TRP A 374 -16.93 -13.69 13.19
N GLN A 375 -17.41 -14.84 12.70
CA GLN A 375 -16.57 -16.03 12.53
C GLN A 375 -15.46 -15.80 11.51
N VAL A 376 -15.78 -15.21 10.35
CA VAL A 376 -14.79 -14.87 9.32
C VAL A 376 -13.76 -13.88 9.86
N LEU A 377 -14.20 -12.84 10.56
CA LEU A 377 -13.29 -11.87 11.19
C LEU A 377 -12.41 -12.53 12.27
N GLY A 378 -12.94 -13.50 13.04
CA GLY A 378 -12.17 -14.29 14.00
C GLY A 378 -11.10 -15.16 13.33
N ALA A 379 -11.42 -15.79 12.21
CA ALA A 379 -10.46 -16.55 11.40
C ALA A 379 -9.37 -15.64 10.83
N VAL A 380 -9.75 -14.48 10.27
CA VAL A 380 -8.79 -13.49 9.75
C VAL A 380 -7.89 -12.94 10.85
N LYS A 381 -8.41 -12.65 12.05
CA LYS A 381 -7.61 -12.22 13.21
C LYS A 381 -6.57 -13.27 13.59
N THR A 382 -6.94 -14.55 13.54
CA THR A 382 -6.02 -15.65 13.85
C THR A 382 -4.88 -15.72 12.84
N GLU A 383 -5.17 -15.56 11.54
CA GLU A 383 -4.12 -15.51 10.51
C GLU A 383 -3.26 -14.24 10.58
N PHE A 384 -3.84 -13.10 10.95
CA PHE A 384 -3.06 -11.87 11.18
C PHE A 384 -2.09 -12.01 12.34
N ASN A 385 -2.48 -12.69 13.43
CA ASN A 385 -1.57 -12.97 14.54
C ASN A 385 -0.42 -13.88 14.09
N ARG A 386 -0.70 -14.97 13.35
CA ARG A 386 0.36 -15.84 12.78
C ARG A 386 1.31 -15.06 11.87
N PHE A 387 0.78 -14.17 11.04
CA PHE A 387 1.60 -13.32 10.19
C PHE A 387 2.49 -12.37 11.01
N GLY A 388 1.97 -11.84 12.12
CA GLY A 388 2.72 -11.07 13.11
C GLY A 388 3.91 -11.86 13.67
N ASP A 389 3.70 -13.10 14.11
CA ASP A 389 4.76 -13.96 14.65
C ASP A 389 5.88 -14.23 13.62
N VAL A 390 5.50 -14.41 12.35
CA VAL A 390 6.46 -14.61 11.24
C VAL A 390 7.27 -13.34 10.97
N LEU A 391 6.62 -12.17 11.00
CA LEU A 391 7.29 -10.88 10.86
C LEU A 391 8.28 -10.63 12.00
N GLU A 392 7.89 -10.92 13.25
CA GLU A 392 8.76 -10.78 14.41
C GLU A 392 9.98 -11.71 14.30
N THR A 393 9.77 -12.97 13.91
CA THR A 393 10.87 -13.91 13.67
C THR A 393 11.81 -13.42 12.55
N THR A 394 11.26 -12.81 11.51
CA THR A 394 12.04 -12.27 10.39
C THR A 394 12.85 -11.04 10.81
N GLN A 395 12.27 -10.15 11.61
CA GLN A 395 12.98 -9.02 12.20
C GLN A 395 14.18 -9.49 13.04
N GLN A 396 13.97 -10.47 13.93
CA GLN A 396 15.05 -11.03 14.75
C GLN A 396 16.19 -11.58 13.88
N ARG A 397 15.88 -12.28 12.78
CA ARG A 397 16.90 -12.77 11.84
C ARG A 397 17.67 -11.65 11.15
N LEU A 398 17.00 -10.56 10.76
CA LEU A 398 17.65 -9.39 10.16
C LEU A 398 18.58 -8.69 11.15
N GLU A 399 18.16 -8.52 12.41
CA GLU A 399 19.01 -7.98 13.48
C GLU A 399 20.23 -8.88 13.73
N GLN A 400 20.02 -10.20 13.75
CA GLN A 400 21.10 -11.17 13.94
C GLN A 400 22.10 -11.12 12.78
N ALA A 401 21.62 -11.07 11.53
CA ALA A 401 22.45 -10.90 10.34
C ALA A 401 23.21 -9.56 10.35
N GLY A 402 22.57 -8.48 10.82
CA GLY A 402 23.22 -7.19 11.04
C GLY A 402 24.37 -7.30 12.05
N SER A 403 24.15 -7.98 13.17
CA SER A 403 25.19 -8.20 14.20
C SER A 403 26.37 -9.05 13.70
N GLU A 404 26.12 -10.02 12.84
CA GLU A 404 27.16 -10.85 12.22
C GLU A 404 27.98 -10.07 11.21
N LEU A 405 27.33 -9.22 10.39
CA LEU A 405 28.00 -8.29 9.49
C LEU A 405 28.91 -7.33 10.27
N ASP A 406 28.44 -6.77 11.38
CA ASP A 406 29.24 -5.88 12.23
C ASP A 406 30.47 -6.59 12.83
N LYS A 407 30.33 -7.87 13.24
CA LYS A 407 31.46 -8.68 13.70
C LYS A 407 32.46 -8.96 12.58
N LEU A 408 31.98 -9.37 11.40
CA LEU A 408 32.81 -9.69 10.24
C LEU A 408 33.56 -8.45 9.73
N VAL A 409 32.85 -7.35 9.50
CA VAL A 409 33.45 -6.10 9.02
C VAL A 409 34.33 -5.49 10.11
N GLY A 410 33.86 -5.39 11.35
CA GLY A 410 34.60 -4.72 12.42
C GLY A 410 35.86 -5.47 12.85
N VAL A 411 35.77 -6.77 13.13
CA VAL A 411 36.90 -7.55 13.68
C VAL A 411 37.88 -7.94 12.59
N ARG A 412 37.38 -8.42 11.44
CA ARG A 412 38.25 -8.89 10.35
C ARG A 412 38.95 -7.73 9.65
N THR A 413 38.27 -6.59 9.43
CA THR A 413 38.93 -5.39 8.88
C THR A 413 39.96 -4.81 9.84
N ARG A 414 39.70 -4.79 11.16
CA ARG A 414 40.70 -4.36 12.16
C ARG A 414 41.87 -5.33 12.24
N ALA A 415 41.65 -6.63 12.12
CA ALA A 415 42.72 -7.64 12.10
C ALA A 415 43.56 -7.56 10.81
N ILE A 416 42.92 -7.35 9.66
CA ILE A 416 43.57 -7.15 8.36
C ILE A 416 44.39 -5.85 8.37
N ARG A 417 43.82 -4.72 8.85
CA ARG A 417 44.58 -3.46 9.03
C ARG A 417 45.78 -3.63 9.95
N ARG A 418 45.64 -4.38 11.04
CA ARG A 418 46.73 -4.61 12.00
C ARG A 418 47.86 -5.46 11.42
N ARG A 419 47.54 -6.45 10.57
CA ARG A 419 48.54 -7.24 9.85
C ARG A 419 49.17 -6.48 8.69
N LEU A 420 48.39 -5.68 7.96
CA LEU A 420 48.90 -4.82 6.89
C LEU A 420 49.82 -3.72 7.42
N ALA A 421 49.54 -3.17 8.61
CA ALA A 421 50.41 -2.18 9.26
C ALA A 421 51.77 -2.76 9.75
N GLN A 422 51.93 -4.09 9.81
CA GLN A 422 53.20 -4.74 10.13
C GLN A 422 54.06 -5.00 8.89
N VAL A 423 53.50 -4.85 7.69
CA VAL A 423 54.22 -4.92 6.42
C VAL A 423 54.56 -3.49 6.05
N GLY A 424 55.84 -3.13 6.07
CA GLY A 424 56.27 -1.78 5.70
C GLY A 424 55.83 -1.43 4.28
N GLU A 425 55.33 -0.20 4.09
CA GLU A 425 55.02 0.34 2.78
C GLU A 425 56.29 0.32 1.92
N LEU A 426 56.27 -0.46 0.83
CA LEU A 426 57.29 -0.40 -0.21
C LEU A 426 57.10 0.89 -1.02
N PRO A 427 58.18 1.53 -1.50
CA PRO A 427 58.07 2.63 -2.45
C PRO A 427 57.23 2.21 -3.67
N GLU A 428 56.34 3.07 -4.16
CA GLU A 428 55.35 2.75 -5.22
C GLU A 428 55.98 2.11 -6.48
N THR A 429 57.25 2.43 -6.76
CA THR A 429 58.03 1.87 -7.87
C THR A 429 58.26 0.36 -7.79
N ASP A 430 58.39 -0.19 -6.59
CA ASP A 430 58.68 -1.62 -6.39
C ASP A 430 57.39 -2.45 -6.29
N ALA A 431 56.28 -1.83 -5.85
CA ALA A 431 54.97 -2.46 -5.79
C ALA A 431 54.36 -2.68 -7.18
N ALA A 432 54.57 -1.74 -8.12
CA ALA A 432 54.13 -1.86 -9.50
C ALA A 432 54.81 -3.02 -10.25
N ALA A 433 56.10 -3.26 -9.98
CA ALA A 433 56.87 -4.34 -10.62
C ALA A 433 56.47 -5.74 -10.14
N LEU A 434 56.00 -5.87 -8.89
CA LEU A 434 55.59 -7.17 -8.31
C LEU A 434 54.13 -7.53 -8.58
N LEU A 435 53.27 -6.55 -8.87
CA LEU A 435 51.85 -6.75 -9.15
C LEU A 435 51.54 -6.87 -10.65
N GLY A 436 52.57 -6.93 -11.50
CA GLY A 436 52.40 -7.17 -12.94
C GLY A 436 51.76 -6.00 -13.68
N GLY A 437 52.24 -4.77 -13.42
CA GLY A 437 51.94 -3.64 -14.27
C GLY A 437 52.93 -3.56 -15.44
N ASP A 438 52.69 -4.34 -16.50
CA ASP A 438 53.18 -3.98 -17.83
C ASP A 438 52.06 -3.18 -18.53
N GLU A 439 52.46 -2.00 -19.02
CA GLU A 439 51.86 -1.09 -20.02
C GLU A 439 50.34 -1.08 -20.29
#